data_AF-A0A428Z026-F1
#
_entry.id   AF-A0A428Z026-F1
#
_cell.length_a   1.000
_cell.length_b   1.000
_cell.length_c   1.000
_cell.angle_alpha   90.00
_cell.angle_beta   90.00
_cell.angle_gamma   90.00
#
_symmetry.space_group_name_H-M   'P 1'
#
loop_
_entity.id
_entity.type
_entity.pdbx_description
1 polymer ?
#
loop_
_entity_poly.entity_id
_entity_poly.type
_entity_poly.pdbx_seq_one_letter_code
_entity_poly.pdbx_strand_id
1 'polypeptide(L)' 'LRLKGRLLFTPGIMVTSVPYQLQSSEAAKVRARKRGEWNAPGAVRRGPAQERAKETEARN' A
#
# COMPACT_ATOMS: atom_id res chain seq x y z
N LEU A 1 -4.09 -7.07 -7.71
CA LEU A 1 -3.75 -6.86 -6.28
C LEU A 1 -3.08 -8.13 -5.72
N ARG A 2 -1.74 -8.23 -5.74
CA ARG A 2 -1.00 -9.46 -5.33
C ARG A 2 0.31 -9.21 -4.58
N LEU A 3 0.63 -7.96 -4.26
CA LEU A 3 1.95 -7.61 -3.73
C LEU A 3 2.20 -8.23 -2.34
N LYS A 4 1.26 -8.08 -1.39
CA LYS A 4 1.41 -8.65 -0.03
C LYS A 4 1.63 -10.17 -0.07
N GLY A 5 0.80 -10.88 -0.82
CA GLY A 5 0.94 -12.34 -0.98
C GLY A 5 2.31 -12.73 -1.54
N ARG A 6 2.78 -12.04 -2.59
CA ARG A 6 4.11 -12.33 -3.16
C ARG A 6 5.24 -12.04 -2.18
N LEU A 7 5.17 -10.96 -1.41
CA LEU A 7 6.22 -10.57 -0.46
C LEU A 7 6.33 -11.55 0.72
N LEU A 8 5.23 -12.14 1.19
CA LEU A 8 5.24 -13.09 2.30
C LEU A 8 5.99 -14.40 2.00
N PHE A 9 6.11 -14.76 0.72
CA PHE A 9 6.75 -16.01 0.28
C PHE A 9 8.01 -15.76 -0.55
N THR A 10 8.48 -14.52 -0.65
CA THR A 10 9.76 -14.21 -1.31
C THR A 10 10.88 -14.38 -0.29
N PRO A 11 11.88 -15.24 -0.54
CA PRO A 11 13.02 -15.38 0.36
C PRO A 11 13.80 -14.06 0.48
N GLY A 12 14.30 -13.78 1.67
CA GLY A 12 15.08 -12.56 1.94
C GLY A 12 14.24 -11.29 2.17
N ILE A 13 12.92 -11.38 2.18
CA ILE A 13 12.02 -10.25 2.50
C ILE A 13 11.34 -10.50 3.84
N MET A 14 11.30 -9.48 4.69
CA MET A 14 10.48 -9.47 5.90
C MET A 14 9.30 -8.50 5.73
N VAL A 15 8.11 -8.95 6.10
CA VAL A 15 6.89 -8.14 6.10
C VAL A 15 6.52 -7.82 7.54
N THR A 16 6.45 -6.54 7.87
CA THR A 16 6.07 -6.08 9.23
C THR A 16 4.86 -5.14 9.17
N SER A 17 3.96 -5.27 10.15
CA SER A 17 2.87 -4.32 10.39
C SER A 17 3.27 -3.30 11.45
N VAL A 18 2.98 -2.03 11.19
CA VAL A 18 3.26 -0.94 12.13
C VAL A 18 1.93 -0.33 12.58
N PRO A 19 1.70 -0.11 13.89
CA PRO A 19 0.48 0.54 14.40
C PRO A 19 0.25 1.91 13.79
N TYR A 20 -1.02 2.26 13.56
CA TYR A 20 -1.35 3.47 12.79
C TYR A 20 -1.13 4.76 13.58
N GLN A 21 -1.14 4.69 14.91
CA GLN A 21 -0.95 5.82 15.82
C GLN A 21 0.51 6.31 15.86
N LEU A 22 1.46 5.49 15.40
CA LEU A 22 2.87 5.88 15.38
C LEU A 22 3.16 6.85 14.24
N GLN A 23 4.07 7.79 14.47
CA GLN A 23 4.53 8.75 13.46
C GLN A 23 5.07 8.08 12.18
N SER A 24 5.64 6.87 12.31
CA SER A 24 6.12 6.07 11.18
C SER A 24 5.01 5.62 10.23
N SER A 25 3.78 5.42 10.72
CA SER A 25 2.60 5.13 9.90
C SER A 25 2.21 6.35 9.05
N GLU A 26 2.24 7.56 9.62
CA GLU A 26 1.97 8.79 8.88
C GLU A 26 2.99 9.02 7.75
N ALA A 27 4.27 8.82 8.04
CA ALA A 27 5.32 8.86 7.01
C ALA A 27 5.12 7.80 5.91
N ALA A 28 4.57 6.62 6.25
CA ALA A 28 4.23 5.59 5.27
C ALA A 28 3.02 5.98 4.40
N LYS A 29 1.99 6.62 4.97
CA LYS A 29 0.82 7.14 4.24
C LYS A 29 1.22 8.21 3.23
N VAL A 30 2.06 9.17 3.63
CA VAL A 30 2.57 10.22 2.74
C VAL A 30 3.34 9.61 1.55
N ARG A 31 4.20 8.62 1.80
CA ARG A 31 4.93 7.89 0.73
C ARG A 31 4.02 7.09 -0.19
N ALA A 32 2.91 6.56 0.32
CA ALA A 32 1.94 5.84 -0.49
C ALA A 32 1.21 6.80 -1.44
N ARG A 33 0.73 7.95 -0.92
CA ARG A 33 0.06 8.99 -1.71
C ARG A 33 0.95 9.52 -2.86
N LYS A 34 2.21 9.85 -2.56
CA LYS A 34 3.19 10.28 -3.58
C LYS A 34 3.39 9.28 -4.72
N ARG A 35 3.21 7.97 -4.46
CA ARG A 35 3.32 6.92 -5.49
C ARG A 35 2.02 6.71 -6.28
N GLY A 36 0.87 7.06 -5.71
CA GLY A 36 -0.42 7.00 -6.42
C GLY A 36 -0.54 8.06 -7.51
N GLU A 37 0.08 9.22 -7.30
CA GLU A 37 0.13 10.33 -8.27
C GLU A 37 1.10 10.08 -9.45
N TRP A 38 1.94 9.03 -9.37
CA TRP A 38 2.86 8.66 -10.44
C TRP A 38 2.14 7.91 -11.58
N ASN A 39 2.12 8.51 -12.77
CA ASN A 39 1.63 7.84 -13.98
C ASN A 39 2.65 6.80 -14.48
N ALA A 40 2.46 5.55 -14.04
CA ALA A 40 3.28 4.43 -14.53
C ALA A 40 3.08 4.21 -16.04
N PRO A 41 4.11 3.75 -16.77
CA PRO A 41 3.97 3.31 -18.15
C PRO A 41 2.80 2.32 -18.30
N GLY A 42 1.83 2.66 -19.16
CA GLY A 42 0.58 1.91 -19.36
C GLY A 42 -0.62 2.35 -18.51
N ALA A 43 -0.51 3.41 -17.69
CA ALA A 43 -1.63 3.97 -16.90
C ALA A 43 -2.82 4.40 -17.78
N VAL A 44 -2.54 4.98 -18.96
CA VAL A 44 -3.58 5.42 -19.92
C VAL A 44 -4.53 4.27 -20.30
N ARG A 45 -4.01 3.06 -20.50
CA ARG A 45 -4.81 1.89 -20.90
C ARG A 45 -5.48 1.20 -19.70
N ARG A 46 -4.88 1.30 -18.52
CA ARG A 46 -5.33 0.59 -17.32
C ARG A 46 -6.43 1.35 -16.56
N GLY A 47 -6.60 2.64 -16.84
CA GLY A 47 -7.46 3.53 -16.08
C GLY A 47 -6.86 3.90 -14.72
N PRO A 48 -7.47 4.86 -13.99
CA PRO A 48 -7.00 5.25 -12.66
C PRO A 48 -7.01 4.03 -11.73
N ALA A 49 -5.92 3.83 -10.98
CA ALA A 49 -5.89 2.80 -9.95
C ALA A 49 -6.92 3.17 -8.89
N GLN A 50 -8.02 2.42 -8.80
CA GLN A 50 -9.00 2.62 -7.73
C GLN A 50 -8.30 2.51 -6.38
N GLU A 51 -8.24 3.62 -5.64
CA GLU A 51 -7.95 3.57 -4.21
C GLU A 51 -9.10 2.83 -3.55
N ARG A 52 -8.92 1.52 -3.31
CA ARG A 52 -9.81 0.81 -2.39
C ARG A 52 -9.62 1.48 -1.03
N ALA A 53 -10.70 2.07 -0.51
CA ALA A 53 -10.78 2.41 0.90
C ALA A 53 -10.40 1.15 1.68
N LYS A 54 -9.34 1.24 2.50
CA LYS A 54 -9.08 0.19 3.48
C LYS A 54 -10.28 0.20 4.40
N GLU A 55 -11.08 -0.87 4.38
CA GLU A 55 -12.08 -1.13 5.40
C GLU A 55 -11.42 -0.93 6.76
N THR A 56 -11.92 0.06 7.50
CA THR A 56 -11.65 0.26 8.90
C THR A 56 -12.28 -0.91 9.65
N GLU A 57 -11.60 -2.05 9.66
CA GLU A 57 -11.94 -3.21 10.46
C GLU A 57 -10.85 -3.44 11.50
N ALA A 58 -11.09 -2.87 12.68
CA ALA A 58 -10.87 -3.53 13.96
C ALA A 58 -11.77 -2.81 14.97
N ARG A 59 -13.05 -3.20 14.92
CA ARG A 59 -13.99 -3.05 16.03
C ARG A 59 -13.47 -3.95 17.16
N ASN A 60 -13.16 -3.31 18.30
CA ASN A 60 -13.12 -3.79 19.69
C ASN A 60 -12.01 -3.04 20.45
#